data_AF-A0ABD2E7K1-F1
#
_entry.id   AF-A0ABD2E7K1-F1
#
_cell.length_a   1.000
_cell.length_b   1.000
_cell.length_c   1.000
_cell.angle_alpha   90.00
_cell.angle_beta   90.00
_cell.angle_gamma   90.00
#
_symmetry.space_group_name_H-M   'P 1'
#
loop_
_entity.id
_entity.type
_entity.pdbx_description
1 polymer ?
#
loop_
_entity_poly.entity_id
_entity_poly.type
_entity_poly.pdbx_seq_one_letter_code
_entity_poly.pdbx_strand_id
1 'polypeptide(L)'
;MGKITFYEDRGFQGRCYECTSDCPNLQAYFSRCNSIRVDSGCWMLYERPNYQGHQYFLRRGDYSDYQQWMGLSDSICSCRAIPY
;
A
#
# COMPACT_ATOMS: atom_id res chain seq x y z
N MET A 1 8.72 -13.31 -5.77
CA MET A 1 8.92 -11.89 -5.40
C MET A 1 7.57 -11.20 -5.57
N GLY A 2 7.14 -10.41 -4.60
CA GLY A 2 5.88 -9.66 -4.68
C GLY A 2 6.08 -8.31 -5.38
N LYS A 3 4.99 -7.74 -5.90
CA LYS A 3 4.96 -6.41 -6.49
C LYS A 3 3.65 -5.71 -6.13
N ILE A 4 3.76 -4.48 -5.64
CA ILE A 4 2.65 -3.61 -5.27
C ILE A 4 2.89 -2.19 -5.81
N THR A 5 1.83 -1.53 -6.26
CA THR A 5 1.87 -0.13 -6.70
C THR A 5 0.85 0.68 -5.92
N PHE A 6 1.31 1.76 -5.31
CA PHE A 6 0.50 2.73 -4.55
C PHE A 6 0.20 3.94 -5.44
N TYR A 7 -1.02 4.48 -5.34
CA TYR A 7 -1.47 5.66 -6.08
C TYR A 7 -2.06 6.69 -5.12
N GLU A 8 -1.69 7.96 -5.29
CA GLU A 8 -2.17 9.05 -4.43
C GLU A 8 -3.67 9.26 -4.52
N ASP A 9 -4.26 9.05 -5.70
CA ASP A 9 -5.69 9.27 -5.95
C ASP A 9 -6.44 7.96 -6.17
N ARG A 10 -7.78 8.03 -6.17
CA ARG A 10 -8.66 6.89 -6.42
C ARG A 10 -8.58 6.44 -7.87
N GLY A 11 -8.94 5.19 -8.14
CA GLY A 11 -9.02 4.67 -9.52
C GLY A 11 -7.67 4.62 -10.25
N PHE A 12 -6.58 4.42 -9.50
CA PHE A 12 -5.22 4.27 -10.02
C PHE A 12 -4.71 5.52 -10.75
N GLN A 13 -5.04 6.69 -10.22
CA GLN A 13 -4.69 8.00 -10.78
C GLN A 13 -3.66 8.74 -9.91
N GLY A 14 -3.15 9.85 -10.44
CA GLY A 14 -2.20 10.70 -9.74
C GLY A 14 -0.79 10.12 -9.71
N ARG A 15 0.03 10.62 -8.78
CA ARG A 15 1.39 10.11 -8.58
C ARG A 15 1.33 8.67 -8.07
N CYS A 16 2.22 7.82 -8.59
CA CYS A 16 2.33 6.44 -8.14
C CYS A 16 3.74 6.08 -7.68
N TYR A 17 3.83 5.01 -6.89
CA TYR A 17 5.08 4.41 -6.46
C TYR A 17 4.96 2.89 -6.47
N GLU A 18 5.90 2.23 -7.17
CA GLU A 18 6.02 0.78 -7.21
C GLU A 18 7.00 0.29 -6.15
N CYS A 19 6.65 -0.78 -5.44
CA CYS A 19 7.46 -1.41 -4.42
C CYS A 19 7.52 -2.94 -4.60
N THR A 20 8.70 -3.51 -4.43
CA THR A 20 8.96 -4.96 -4.59
C THR A 20 9.62 -5.59 -3.35
N SER A 21 9.80 -4.81 -2.28
CA SER A 21 10.41 -5.25 -1.02
C SER A 21 9.73 -4.55 0.16
N ASP A 22 10.13 -4.91 1.38
CA ASP A 22 9.73 -4.16 2.57
C ASP A 22 10.19 -2.70 2.47
N CYS A 23 9.37 -1.78 2.96
CA CYS A 23 9.67 -0.36 3.01
C CYS A 23 9.20 0.22 4.36
N PRO A 24 10.13 0.64 5.25
CA PRO A 24 9.78 1.18 6.56
C PRO A 24 9.27 2.62 6.50
N ASN A 25 9.47 3.34 5.39
CA ASN A 25 8.99 4.71 5.23
C ASN A 25 8.64 5.00 3.76
N LEU A 26 7.35 5.10 3.48
CA LEU A 26 6.80 5.41 2.17
C LEU A 26 6.58 6.91 1.93
N GLN A 27 6.68 7.74 2.97
CA GLN A 27 6.35 9.17 2.93
C GLN A 27 7.27 9.98 1.99
N ALA A 28 8.45 9.45 1.65
CA ALA A 28 9.34 10.06 0.66
C ALA A 28 8.83 9.91 -0.79
N TYR A 29 7.95 8.94 -1.05
CA TYR A 29 7.49 8.60 -2.40
C TYR A 29 6.11 9.16 -2.73
N PHE A 30 5.23 9.29 -1.73
CA PHE A 30 3.88 9.85 -1.87
C PHE A 30 3.37 10.42 -0.54
N SER A 31 2.41 11.34 -0.62
CA SER A 31 1.84 12.06 0.53
C SER A 31 0.56 11.45 1.10
N ARG A 32 -0.15 10.65 0.28
CA ARG A 32 -1.40 9.94 0.58
C ARG A 32 -1.52 8.71 -0.32
N CYS A 33 -2.44 7.79 -0.02
CA CYS A 33 -2.68 6.60 -0.82
C CYS A 33 -4.17 6.26 -0.85
N ASN A 34 -4.80 6.45 -2.02
CA ASN A 34 -6.23 6.23 -2.21
C ASN A 34 -6.57 5.08 -3.18
N SER A 35 -5.59 4.51 -3.88
CA SER A 35 -5.79 3.23 -4.58
C SER A 35 -4.49 2.42 -4.69
N ILE A 36 -4.61 1.11 -4.80
CA ILE A 36 -3.48 0.17 -4.76
C ILE A 36 -3.69 -0.95 -5.77
N ARG A 37 -2.64 -1.33 -6.49
CA ARG A 37 -2.59 -2.58 -7.27
C ARG A 37 -1.57 -3.53 -6.68
N VAL A 38 -1.99 -4.75 -6.36
CA VAL A 38 -1.07 -5.83 -5.97
C VAL A 38 -0.96 -6.79 -7.15
N ASP A 39 0.12 -6.66 -7.91
CA ASP A 39 0.38 -7.52 -9.08
C ASP A 39 0.75 -8.94 -8.66
N SER A 40 1.49 -9.10 -7.56
CA SER A 40 1.91 -10.40 -7.04
C SER A 40 2.30 -10.37 -5.56
N GLY A 41 2.23 -11.53 -4.92
CA GLY A 41 2.51 -11.71 -3.49
C GLY A 41 1.37 -11.26 -2.58
N CYS A 42 1.63 -11.33 -1.28
CA CYS A 42 0.78 -10.79 -0.22
C CYS A 42 1.54 -9.69 0.51
N TRP A 43 0.82 -8.66 0.94
CA TRP A 43 1.41 -7.47 1.53
C TRP A 43 0.71 -7.09 2.82
N MET A 44 1.48 -6.65 3.82
CA MET A 44 0.95 -5.96 4.99
C MET A 44 1.28 -4.48 4.88
N LEU A 45 0.26 -3.64 4.92
CA LEU A 45 0.39 -2.18 4.92
C LEU A 45 0.15 -1.63 6.32
N TYR A 46 0.77 -0.49 6.60
CA TYR A 46 0.72 0.16 7.90
C TYR A 46 0.45 1.65 7.75
N GLU A 47 -0.44 2.15 8.61
CA GLU A 47 -0.83 3.56 8.64
C GLU A 47 0.34 4.49 8.99
N ARG A 48 1.31 4.03 9.80
CA ARG A 48 2.46 4.82 10.26
C ARG A 48 3.79 4.24 9.76
N PRO A 49 4.88 5.04 9.76
CA PRO A 49 6.22 4.54 9.46
C PRO A 49 6.65 3.42 10.43
N ASN A 50 7.66 2.66 10.03
CA ASN A 50 8.29 1.60 10.81
C ASN A 50 7.31 0.49 11.26
N TYR A 51 6.33 0.17 10.42
CA TYR A 51 5.38 -0.94 10.61
C TYR A 51 4.46 -0.77 11.84
N GLN A 52 3.96 0.44 12.05
CA GLN A 52 3.13 0.80 13.20
C GLN A 52 1.73 1.29 12.80
N GLY A 53 0.83 1.36 13.77
CA GLY A 53 -0.55 1.82 13.57
C GLY A 53 -1.48 0.73 13.05
N HIS A 54 -2.59 1.13 12.44
CA HIS A 54 -3.53 0.21 11.82
C HIS A 54 -2.86 -0.57 10.69
N GLN A 55 -3.26 -1.83 10.55
CA GLN A 55 -2.65 -2.79 9.61
C GLN A 55 -3.68 -3.27 8.60
N TYR A 56 -3.27 -3.38 7.34
CA TYR A 56 -4.13 -3.80 6.25
C TYR A 56 -3.45 -4.92 5.47
N PHE A 57 -4.07 -6.10 5.47
CA PHE A 57 -3.59 -7.25 4.71
C PHE A 57 -4.18 -7.23 3.30
N LEU A 58 -3.31 -7.20 2.29
CA LEU A 58 -3.70 -7.22 0.88
C LEU A 58 -3.16 -8.47 0.20
N ARG A 59 -3.99 -9.05 -0.67
CA ARG A 59 -3.62 -10.10 -1.61
C ARG A 59 -3.56 -9.51 -3.02
N ARG A 60 -3.13 -10.34 -3.99
CA ARG A 60 -3.22 -9.99 -5.40
C ARG A 60 -4.61 -9.47 -5.76
N GLY A 61 -4.66 -8.29 -6.40
CA GLY A 61 -5.91 -7.64 -6.76
C GLY A 61 -5.76 -6.14 -6.97
N ASP A 62 -6.83 -5.56 -7.50
CA ASP A 62 -6.97 -4.14 -7.77
C ASP A 62 -7.90 -3.52 -6.73
N TYR A 63 -7.40 -2.56 -5.97
CA TYR A 63 -8.13 -1.87 -4.93
C TYR A 63 -8.31 -0.40 -5.32
N SER A 64 -9.45 -0.05 -5.90
CA SER A 64 -9.66 1.27 -6.52
C SER A 64 -10.02 2.40 -5.54
N ASP A 65 -10.29 2.08 -4.27
CA ASP A 65 -10.53 3.03 -3.17
C ASP A 65 -10.11 2.39 -1.83
N TYR A 66 -9.78 3.19 -0.82
CA TYR A 66 -9.18 2.68 0.42
C TYR A 66 -10.12 1.83 1.27
N GLN A 67 -11.43 1.97 1.11
CA GLN A 67 -12.42 1.13 1.78
C GLN A 67 -12.33 -0.33 1.31
N GLN A 68 -11.78 -0.61 0.13
CA GLN A 68 -11.63 -1.98 -0.38
C GLN A 68 -10.57 -2.79 0.36
N TRP A 69 -9.61 -2.12 1.01
CA TRP A 69 -8.70 -2.76 1.98
C TRP A 69 -9.09 -2.47 3.44
N MET A 70 -10.34 -2.03 3.67
CA MET A 70 -10.85 -1.67 4.99
C MET A 70 -10.07 -0.52 5.66
N GLY A 71 -9.48 0.37 4.83
CA GLY A 71 -8.79 1.57 5.30
C GLY A 71 -9.71 2.52 6.05
N LEU A 72 -9.23 3.09 7.15
CA LEU A 72 -9.94 4.12 7.91
C LEU A 72 -9.61 5.54 7.43
N SER A 73 -8.48 5.68 6.71
CA SER A 73 -7.96 6.91 6.13
C SER A 73 -7.17 6.57 4.86
N ASP A 74 -6.67 7.60 4.17
CA ASP A 74 -5.77 7.49 3.02
C ASP A 74 -4.28 7.43 3.43
N SER A 75 -3.98 7.23 4.71
CA SER A 75 -2.60 7.16 5.21
C SER A 75 -2.03 5.74 5.10
N ILE A 76 -1.01 5.60 4.26
CA ILE A 76 -0.13 4.42 4.20
C ILE A 76 1.31 4.90 4.26
N CYS A 77 2.06 4.46 5.26
CA CYS A 77 3.40 4.99 5.54
C CYS A 77 4.49 3.92 5.61
N SER A 78 4.13 2.63 5.69
CA SER A 78 5.10 1.54 5.53
C SER A 78 4.44 0.26 5.02
N CYS A 79 5.22 -0.65 4.44
CA CYS A 79 4.72 -1.91 3.91
C CYS A 79 5.71 -3.06 4.07
N ARG A 80 5.21 -4.28 4.20
CA ARG A 80 6.01 -5.53 4.16
C ARG A 80 5.46 -6.49 3.14
N ALA A 81 6.35 -7.13 2.39
CA ALA A 81 6.02 -8.32 1.63
C ALA A 81 5.95 -9.50 2.60
N ILE A 82 4.90 -10.32 2.50
CA ILE A 82 4.72 -11.49 3.34
C ILE A 82 5.36 -12.69 2.61
N PRO A 83 6.44 -13.29 3.16
CA PRO A 83 7.04 -14.49 2.59
C PRO A 83 6.05 -15.66 2.61
N TYR A 84 6.15 -16.54 1.61
CA TYR A 84 5.50 -17.86 1.63
C TYR A 84 6.31 -18.85 2.45
#